data_AF-A0A956JYJ6-F1
#
_entry.id   AF-A0A956JYJ6-F1
#
_cell.length_a   1.000
_cell.length_b   1.000
_cell.length_c   1.000
_cell.angle_alpha   90.00
_cell.angle_beta   90.00
_cell.angle_gamma   90.00
#
_symmetry.space_group_name_H-M   'P 1'
#
loop_
_entity.id
_entity.type
_entity.pdbx_description
1 polymer ?
#
loop_
_entity_poly.entity_id
_entity_poly.type
_entity_poly.pdbx_seq_one_letter_code
_entity_poly.pdbx_strand_id
1 'polypeptide(L)'
;MKRLAWSGLVLSVLTLIACAGDPVPDDDPTSTAAQPLAGEDGTGTIAIANTVVNAYASLAADAASGDATITVDDATLLTTAALGPVGRGDLLMVIQMQGATISSANNAAYGTVSSLGGAGNYELVFATGVAGNQITLAAPLRNAYRIAGHTQVVRVPQYQRLEVTAAGSITAPAWNGSRGGVVAVYVHDDAQLDGPIDVTGRGFRGGATDNAASTNNATAYRTAADTDGAAKGEGIAGFATDYDGLGGRYGRGAPANGGGGGNAHNGGGGGGANGDDGNVWTG
;
A
#
# COMPACT_ATOMS: atom_id res chain seq x y z
N MET A 1 18.55 10.14 42.99
CA MET A 1 17.22 9.96 43.64
C MET A 1 16.20 9.76 42.54
N LYS A 2 15.38 8.72 42.40
CA LYS A 2 15.15 7.44 43.08
C LYS A 2 15.00 6.41 41.94
N ARG A 3 15.75 5.30 41.97
CA ARG A 3 15.48 4.13 41.13
C ARG A 3 14.51 3.25 41.91
N LEU A 4 13.31 3.00 41.37
CA LEU A 4 12.42 1.95 41.86
C LEU A 4 12.70 0.69 41.04
N ALA A 5 13.44 -0.23 41.66
CA ALA A 5 13.51 -1.62 41.21
C ALA A 5 12.32 -2.36 41.83
N TRP A 6 11.55 -3.08 41.02
CA TRP A 6 10.59 -4.05 41.54
C TRP A 6 11.11 -5.45 41.27
N SER A 7 11.43 -6.15 42.37
CA SER A 7 11.78 -7.56 42.43
C SER A 7 10.55 -8.38 42.84
N GLY A 8 10.39 -9.55 42.24
CA GLY A 8 9.42 -10.59 42.59
C GLY A 8 8.94 -11.29 41.31
N LEU A 9 9.13 -12.58 41.10
CA LEU A 9 8.77 -13.69 41.98
C LEU A 9 9.68 -14.91 41.67
N VAL A 10 10.30 -15.47 42.70
CA VAL A 10 10.90 -16.82 42.66
C VAL A 10 9.85 -17.77 43.22
N LEU A 11 9.36 -18.71 42.42
CA LEU A 11 8.58 -19.83 42.92
C LEU A 11 9.47 -21.06 42.97
N SER A 12 9.71 -21.55 44.19
CA SER A 12 10.40 -22.81 44.48
C SER A 12 9.35 -23.86 44.81
N VAL A 13 9.45 -25.04 44.20
CA VAL A 13 8.76 -26.25 44.66
C VAL A 13 9.78 -27.38 44.66
N LEU A 14 10.02 -27.91 45.85
CA LEU A 14 10.81 -29.12 46.13
C LEU A 14 9.83 -30.22 46.59
N THR A 15 10.24 -31.47 46.39
CA THR A 15 9.67 -32.77 46.88
C THR A 15 8.58 -33.40 46.00
N LEU A 16 8.53 -34.71 45.72
CA LEU A 16 9.29 -35.90 46.15
C LEU A 16 9.14 -36.97 45.04
N ILE A 17 10.11 -37.89 44.91
CA ILE A 17 10.08 -39.07 44.03
C ILE A 17 9.16 -40.15 44.61
N ALA A 18 8.26 -40.75 43.80
CA ALA A 18 8.16 -42.22 43.61
C ALA A 18 6.95 -42.70 42.77
N CYS A 19 7.27 -43.69 41.92
CA CYS A 19 6.45 -44.77 41.34
C CYS A 19 5.61 -44.49 40.06
N ALA A 20 5.83 -45.37 39.08
CA ALA A 20 5.35 -45.34 37.71
C ALA A 20 3.85 -45.64 37.57
N GLY A 21 3.20 -44.96 36.62
CA GLY A 21 1.85 -45.26 36.14
C GLY A 21 1.38 -44.24 35.10
N ASP A 22 1.47 -44.65 33.82
CA ASP A 22 0.87 -44.11 32.59
C ASP A 22 1.04 -42.62 32.20
N PRO A 23 1.41 -42.31 30.94
CA PRO A 23 1.48 -40.94 30.46
C PRO A 23 0.06 -40.38 30.29
N VAL A 24 -0.29 -39.43 31.15
CA VAL A 24 -1.38 -38.48 30.86
C VAL A 24 -0.93 -37.68 29.63
N PRO A 25 -1.77 -37.49 28.60
CA PRO A 25 -1.46 -36.50 27.59
C PRO A 25 -1.40 -35.16 28.31
N ASP A 26 -0.19 -34.58 28.40
CA ASP A 26 -0.04 -33.18 28.71
C ASP A 26 -0.74 -32.43 27.57
N ASP A 27 -2.00 -32.04 27.81
CA ASP A 27 -2.61 -30.91 27.10
C ASP A 27 -1.76 -29.70 27.50
N ASP A 28 -0.65 -29.51 26.79
CA ASP A 28 0.06 -28.25 26.68
C ASP A 28 -1.02 -27.19 26.42
N PRO A 29 -1.24 -26.22 27.33
CA PRO A 29 -2.20 -25.18 27.07
C PRO A 29 -1.68 -24.41 25.87
N THR A 30 -2.23 -24.76 24.71
CA THR A 30 -2.47 -23.93 23.53
C THR A 30 -1.43 -22.85 23.37
N SER A 31 -0.50 -23.04 22.43
CA SER A 31 0.35 -22.00 21.89
C SER A 31 -0.41 -20.67 21.80
N THR A 32 -0.29 -19.84 22.83
CA THR A 32 -0.58 -18.42 22.71
C THR A 32 0.40 -17.97 21.65
N ALA A 33 -0.10 -17.78 20.44
CA ALA A 33 0.62 -17.09 19.39
C ALA A 33 0.93 -15.71 19.96
N ALA A 34 2.08 -15.61 20.63
CA ALA A 34 2.67 -14.35 21.02
C ALA A 34 2.78 -13.58 19.72
N GLN A 35 1.89 -12.63 19.54
CA GLN A 35 2.02 -11.67 18.46
C GLN A 35 3.37 -11.00 18.66
N PRO A 36 4.15 -10.75 17.60
CA PRO A 36 5.40 -10.02 17.72
C PRO A 36 5.11 -8.74 18.51
N LEU A 37 5.94 -8.44 19.51
CA LEU A 37 5.79 -7.19 20.25
C LEU A 37 5.95 -6.05 19.25
N ALA A 38 5.16 -5.00 19.41
CA ALA A 38 5.31 -3.79 18.63
C ALA A 38 6.63 -3.09 19.01
N GLY A 39 7.43 -2.65 18.02
CA GLY A 39 8.66 -1.88 18.26
C GLY A 39 9.99 -2.67 18.29
N GLU A 40 10.03 -3.89 17.76
CA GLU A 40 11.22 -4.76 17.76
C GLU A 40 12.40 -4.23 16.92
N ASP A 41 12.19 -3.27 16.01
CA ASP A 41 13.27 -2.72 15.17
C ASP A 41 14.09 -1.65 15.91
N GLY A 42 13.79 -1.40 17.19
CA GLY A 42 14.53 -0.48 18.05
C GLY A 42 14.32 0.99 17.71
N THR A 43 15.29 1.85 18.05
CA THR A 43 15.22 3.28 17.71
C THR A 43 15.75 3.52 16.30
N GLY A 44 14.93 4.11 15.44
CA GLY A 44 15.31 4.54 14.09
C GLY A 44 15.72 6.01 14.06
N THR A 45 16.88 6.32 13.47
CA THR A 45 17.31 7.71 13.21
C THR A 45 17.51 7.91 11.71
N ILE A 46 16.71 8.78 11.10
CA ILE A 46 16.80 9.17 9.69
C ILE A 46 17.53 10.51 9.61
N ALA A 47 18.81 10.45 9.25
CA ALA A 47 19.68 11.62 9.15
C ALA A 47 20.06 12.00 7.70
N ILE A 48 19.59 11.23 6.72
CA ILE A 48 19.90 11.43 5.30
C ILE A 48 18.59 11.76 4.57
N ALA A 49 18.64 12.78 3.72
CA ALA A 49 17.50 13.15 2.88
C ALA A 49 17.14 12.06 1.87
N ASN A 50 15.85 11.94 1.55
CA ASN A 50 15.27 11.00 0.60
C ASN A 50 15.50 9.52 0.97
N THR A 51 15.48 9.22 2.28
CA THR A 51 15.59 7.84 2.76
C THR A 51 14.30 7.08 2.47
N VAL A 52 14.41 5.92 1.84
CA VAL A 52 13.29 4.98 1.66
C VAL A 52 13.38 3.93 2.77
N VAL A 53 12.38 3.93 3.66
CA VAL A 53 12.34 3.05 4.84
C VAL A 53 11.55 1.74 4.60
N ASN A 54 10.76 1.71 3.54
CA ASN A 54 9.94 0.57 3.15
C ASN A 54 10.58 -0.27 2.04
N ALA A 55 10.14 -1.52 1.92
CA ALA A 55 10.39 -2.38 0.78
C ALA A 55 9.05 -2.84 0.18
N TYR A 56 9.02 -3.17 -1.11
CA TYR A 56 7.76 -3.36 -1.85
C TYR A 56 7.83 -4.56 -2.76
N ALA A 57 6.79 -5.39 -2.73
CA ALA A 57 6.52 -6.45 -3.69
C ALA A 57 5.08 -6.35 -4.18
N SER A 58 4.78 -6.97 -5.32
CA SER A 58 3.43 -7.00 -5.88
C SER A 58 2.76 -8.31 -5.49
N LEU A 59 1.44 -8.32 -5.30
CA LEU A 59 0.70 -9.57 -5.13
C LEU A 59 0.74 -10.38 -6.44
N ALA A 60 1.07 -11.67 -6.37
CA ALA A 60 1.18 -12.56 -7.53
C ALA A 60 0.05 -13.59 -7.66
N ALA A 61 -0.76 -13.76 -6.62
CA ALA A 61 -1.98 -14.57 -6.61
C ALA A 61 -3.08 -13.80 -5.86
N ASP A 62 -4.32 -13.81 -6.37
CA ASP A 62 -5.46 -13.26 -5.63
C ASP A 62 -5.53 -13.92 -4.24
N ALA A 63 -5.75 -13.10 -3.20
CA ALA A 63 -5.87 -13.56 -1.83
C ALA A 63 -7.31 -13.31 -1.34
N ALA A 64 -7.94 -14.34 -0.82
CA ALA A 64 -9.29 -14.28 -0.29
C ALA A 64 -9.31 -13.83 1.17
N SER A 65 -10.47 -13.29 1.60
CA SER A 65 -10.75 -13.16 3.03
C SER A 65 -10.71 -14.54 3.68
N GLY A 66 -10.00 -14.64 4.81
CA GLY A 66 -9.74 -15.90 5.50
C GLY A 66 -8.45 -16.61 5.09
N ASP A 67 -7.72 -16.13 4.07
CA ASP A 67 -6.41 -16.69 3.73
C ASP A 67 -5.37 -16.31 4.79
N ALA A 68 -4.61 -17.31 5.25
CA ALA A 68 -3.47 -17.12 6.17
C ALA A 68 -2.12 -17.12 5.44
N THR A 69 -2.13 -17.05 4.12
CA THR A 69 -0.93 -16.97 3.27
C THR A 69 -1.17 -16.00 2.12
N ILE A 70 -0.14 -15.26 1.74
CA ILE A 70 -0.12 -14.47 0.51
C ILE A 70 1.06 -14.90 -0.36
N THR A 71 0.94 -14.74 -1.68
CA THR A 71 2.03 -15.00 -2.63
C THR A 71 2.38 -13.70 -3.34
N VAL A 72 3.65 -13.30 -3.26
CA VAL A 72 4.17 -12.09 -3.92
C VAL A 72 4.92 -12.44 -5.21
N ASP A 73 5.20 -11.44 -6.05
CA ASP A 73 5.96 -11.61 -7.29
C ASP A 73 7.41 -12.02 -7.02
N ASP A 74 8.04 -11.40 -6.03
CA ASP A 74 9.39 -11.70 -5.58
C ASP A 74 9.57 -11.27 -4.12
N ALA A 75 9.64 -12.24 -3.21
CA ALA A 75 9.82 -11.97 -1.78
C ALA A 75 11.21 -11.37 -1.47
N THR A 76 12.20 -11.54 -2.34
CA THR A 76 13.53 -10.95 -2.12
C THR A 76 13.51 -9.43 -2.22
N LEU A 77 12.51 -8.86 -2.90
CA LEU A 77 12.28 -7.42 -2.96
C LEU A 77 11.82 -6.82 -1.64
N LEU A 78 11.32 -7.62 -0.69
CA LEU A 78 10.94 -7.18 0.66
C LEU A 78 12.16 -7.09 1.59
N THR A 79 13.25 -6.54 1.08
CA THR A 79 14.53 -6.39 1.78
C THR A 79 14.85 -4.91 1.96
N THR A 80 15.25 -4.50 3.17
CA THR A 80 15.80 -3.15 3.41
C THR A 80 17.21 -3.26 3.96
N ALA A 81 18.02 -2.20 3.80
CA ALA A 81 19.35 -2.15 4.39
C ALA A 81 19.33 -2.23 5.92
N ALA A 82 18.28 -1.70 6.55
CA ALA A 82 18.15 -1.66 8.01
C ALA A 82 17.66 -2.99 8.60
N LEU A 83 16.75 -3.69 7.92
CA LEU A 83 16.05 -4.85 8.47
C LEU A 83 16.39 -6.17 7.78
N GLY A 84 17.29 -6.17 6.78
CA GLY A 84 17.60 -7.37 6.00
C GLY A 84 16.42 -7.83 5.14
N PRO A 85 16.35 -9.11 4.71
CA PRO A 85 15.18 -9.66 4.01
C PRO A 85 13.99 -9.88 4.95
N VAL A 86 12.78 -9.95 4.39
CA VAL A 86 11.57 -10.25 5.16
C VAL A 86 11.67 -11.60 5.88
N GLY A 87 11.20 -11.65 7.12
CA GLY A 87 11.25 -12.81 7.98
C GLY A 87 10.11 -12.86 9.00
N ARG A 88 10.19 -13.86 9.89
CA ARG A 88 9.23 -14.05 10.97
C ARG A 88 9.27 -12.85 11.93
N GLY A 89 8.10 -12.29 12.23
CA GLY A 89 7.92 -11.16 13.13
C GLY A 89 7.79 -9.82 12.42
N ASP A 90 8.08 -9.75 11.12
CA ASP A 90 7.97 -8.52 10.35
C ASP A 90 6.51 -8.10 10.13
N LEU A 91 6.30 -6.79 10.17
CA LEU A 91 5.03 -6.17 9.81
C LEU A 91 4.98 -5.89 8.32
N LEU A 92 3.89 -6.30 7.70
CA LEU A 92 3.59 -6.05 6.30
C LEU A 92 2.27 -5.28 6.19
N MET A 93 2.20 -4.35 5.24
CA MET A 93 0.94 -3.76 4.79
C MET A 93 0.55 -4.38 3.46
N VAL A 94 -0.60 -5.02 3.40
CA VAL A 94 -1.22 -5.44 2.13
C VAL A 94 -2.19 -4.34 1.73
N ILE A 95 -2.02 -3.72 0.56
CA ILE A 95 -2.85 -2.61 0.10
C ILE A 95 -3.21 -2.75 -1.38
N GLN A 96 -4.50 -2.65 -1.68
CA GLN A 96 -5.00 -2.65 -3.04
C GLN A 96 -5.12 -1.22 -3.57
N MET A 97 -4.38 -0.88 -4.62
CA MET A 97 -4.28 0.50 -5.11
C MET A 97 -5.45 0.87 -6.03
N GLN A 98 -5.93 -0.09 -6.83
CA GLN A 98 -6.91 0.11 -7.91
C GLN A 98 -8.03 -0.95 -7.85
N GLY A 99 -8.95 -0.90 -8.80
CA GLY A 99 -10.06 -1.85 -8.94
C GLY A 99 -11.45 -1.21 -8.90
N ALA A 100 -11.53 0.12 -8.84
CA ALA A 100 -12.79 0.83 -8.83
C ALA A 100 -13.53 0.67 -10.16
N THR A 101 -14.85 0.49 -10.09
CA THR A 101 -15.74 0.55 -11.25
C THR A 101 -16.27 1.97 -11.38
N ILE A 102 -16.17 2.53 -12.58
CA ILE A 102 -16.67 3.85 -12.91
C ILE A 102 -17.74 3.79 -14.00
N SER A 103 -18.61 4.79 -14.03
CA SER A 103 -19.45 5.04 -15.20
C SER A 103 -18.55 5.39 -16.39
N SER A 104 -18.72 4.62 -17.46
CA SER A 104 -18.02 4.87 -18.71
C SER A 104 -18.87 5.71 -19.68
N ALA A 105 -20.05 6.22 -19.31
CA ALA A 105 -20.88 6.95 -20.27
C ALA A 105 -20.15 8.18 -20.84
N ASN A 106 -20.28 8.48 -22.14
CA ASN A 106 -19.65 9.67 -22.73
C ASN A 106 -20.50 10.93 -22.46
N ASN A 107 -20.62 11.30 -21.19
CA ASN A 107 -21.38 12.46 -20.73
C ASN A 107 -20.82 12.92 -19.36
N ALA A 108 -21.51 13.86 -18.70
CA ALA A 108 -21.09 14.41 -17.41
C ALA A 108 -20.95 13.36 -16.28
N ALA A 109 -21.54 12.17 -16.43
CA ALA A 109 -21.39 11.08 -15.47
C ALA A 109 -20.16 10.20 -15.72
N TYR A 110 -19.31 10.48 -16.72
CA TYR A 110 -18.06 9.75 -16.92
C TYR A 110 -17.20 9.83 -15.66
N GLY A 111 -16.66 8.71 -15.20
CA GLY A 111 -15.74 8.66 -14.07
C GLY A 111 -16.40 8.60 -12.69
N THR A 112 -17.72 8.76 -12.59
CA THR A 112 -18.44 8.55 -11.34
C THR A 112 -18.22 7.13 -10.84
N VAL A 113 -17.71 6.99 -9.61
CA VAL A 113 -17.42 5.69 -8.99
C VAL A 113 -18.73 5.03 -8.53
N SER A 114 -19.01 3.83 -9.03
CA SER A 114 -20.15 3.02 -8.58
C SER A 114 -19.75 1.96 -7.55
N SER A 115 -18.48 1.58 -7.52
CA SER A 115 -17.90 0.66 -6.53
C SER A 115 -16.39 0.88 -6.46
N LEU A 116 -15.81 0.82 -5.26
CA LEU A 116 -14.35 0.89 -5.09
C LEU A 116 -13.65 -0.41 -5.50
N GLY A 117 -14.36 -1.54 -5.56
CA GLY A 117 -13.79 -2.84 -5.97
C GLY A 117 -12.58 -3.32 -5.15
N GLY A 118 -12.39 -2.76 -3.95
CA GLY A 118 -11.26 -3.00 -3.07
C GLY A 118 -10.16 -1.93 -3.11
N ALA A 119 -10.21 -0.97 -4.04
CA ALA A 119 -9.27 0.14 -4.08
C ALA A 119 -9.27 0.91 -2.74
N GLY A 120 -8.08 1.12 -2.18
CA GLY A 120 -7.88 1.76 -0.88
C GLY A 120 -8.01 0.83 0.33
N ASN A 121 -8.46 -0.42 0.17
CA ASN A 121 -8.44 -1.38 1.26
C ASN A 121 -6.98 -1.71 1.61
N TYR A 122 -6.69 -1.71 2.90
CA TYR A 122 -5.40 -2.16 3.42
C TYR A 122 -5.55 -2.85 4.77
N GLU A 123 -4.59 -3.71 5.07
CA GLU A 123 -4.43 -4.36 6.37
C GLU A 123 -2.96 -4.45 6.75
N LEU A 124 -2.68 -4.34 8.05
CA LEU A 124 -1.37 -4.63 8.63
C LEU A 124 -1.38 -6.06 9.16
N VAL A 125 -0.42 -6.87 8.72
CA VAL A 125 -0.31 -8.29 9.04
C VAL A 125 1.13 -8.64 9.41
N PHE A 126 1.29 -9.58 10.36
CA PHE A 126 2.60 -10.08 10.72
C PHE A 126 2.96 -11.31 9.90
N ALA A 127 4.18 -11.34 9.35
CA ALA A 127 4.75 -12.52 8.74
C ALA A 127 5.19 -13.52 9.81
N THR A 128 4.83 -14.79 9.66
CA THR A 128 5.29 -15.88 10.55
C THR A 128 6.29 -16.82 9.87
N GLY A 129 6.41 -16.75 8.54
CA GLY A 129 7.40 -17.47 7.75
C GLY A 129 7.37 -17.07 6.28
N VAL A 130 8.49 -17.27 5.59
CA VAL A 130 8.64 -17.03 4.15
C VAL A 130 9.23 -18.29 3.51
N ALA A 131 8.56 -18.82 2.49
CA ALA A 131 8.98 -19.98 1.71
C ALA A 131 8.89 -19.67 0.21
N GLY A 132 10.04 -19.40 -0.40
CA GLY A 132 10.07 -18.82 -1.75
C GLY A 132 9.34 -17.49 -1.78
N ASN A 133 8.29 -17.40 -2.59
CA ASN A 133 7.45 -16.21 -2.73
C ASN A 133 6.16 -16.23 -1.88
N GLN A 134 5.94 -17.30 -1.11
CA GLN A 134 4.80 -17.40 -0.21
C GLN A 134 5.18 -16.90 1.19
N ILE A 135 4.33 -16.03 1.74
CA ILE A 135 4.46 -15.50 3.09
C ILE A 135 3.28 -16.01 3.92
N THR A 136 3.57 -16.67 5.04
CA THR A 136 2.57 -17.10 6.02
C THR A 136 2.28 -15.96 6.99
N LEU A 137 1.02 -15.75 7.32
CA LEU A 137 0.54 -14.66 8.16
C LEU A 137 0.19 -15.15 9.57
N ALA A 138 0.33 -14.27 10.57
CA ALA A 138 -0.04 -14.58 11.95
C ALA A 138 -1.55 -14.65 12.17
N ALA A 139 -2.30 -13.89 11.38
CA ALA A 139 -3.76 -13.90 11.35
C ALA A 139 -4.25 -13.93 9.89
N PRO A 140 -5.39 -14.57 9.62
CA PRO A 140 -5.98 -14.54 8.29
C PRO A 140 -6.35 -13.12 7.85
N LEU A 141 -6.31 -12.87 6.54
CA LEU A 141 -6.77 -11.61 5.94
C LEU A 141 -8.27 -11.42 6.22
N ARG A 142 -8.69 -10.20 6.55
CA ARG A 142 -10.12 -9.86 6.66
C ARG A 142 -10.70 -9.47 5.32
N ASN A 143 -9.91 -8.83 4.45
CA ASN A 143 -10.34 -8.44 3.11
C ASN A 143 -9.81 -9.40 2.04
N ALA A 144 -10.47 -9.40 0.89
CA ALA A 144 -9.93 -10.01 -0.33
C ALA A 144 -9.11 -8.96 -1.11
N TYR A 145 -8.00 -9.39 -1.69
CA TYR A 145 -7.09 -8.57 -2.49
C TYR A 145 -6.87 -9.22 -3.85
N ARG A 146 -6.90 -8.41 -4.91
CA ARG A 146 -6.78 -8.90 -6.28
C ARG A 146 -5.54 -8.36 -6.97
N ILE A 147 -4.95 -9.18 -7.84
CA ILE A 147 -3.88 -8.75 -8.75
C ILE A 147 -4.40 -7.68 -9.70
N ALA A 148 -5.62 -7.86 -10.23
CA ALA A 148 -6.28 -6.89 -11.10
C ALA A 148 -6.55 -5.54 -10.40
N GLY A 149 -6.52 -5.50 -9.06
CA GLY A 149 -6.57 -4.26 -8.28
C GLY A 149 -5.20 -3.64 -8.01
N HIS A 150 -4.13 -4.14 -8.63
CA HIS A 150 -2.75 -3.69 -8.43
C HIS A 150 -2.36 -3.66 -6.94
N THR A 151 -2.60 -4.79 -6.27
CA THR A 151 -2.26 -4.95 -4.85
C THR A 151 -0.74 -5.02 -4.68
N GLN A 152 -0.22 -4.20 -3.78
CA GLN A 152 1.18 -4.26 -3.33
C GLN A 152 1.26 -4.68 -1.86
N VAL A 153 2.36 -5.34 -1.53
CA VAL A 153 2.77 -5.71 -0.18
C VAL A 153 3.96 -4.85 0.19
N VAL A 154 3.83 -4.09 1.28
CA VAL A 154 4.83 -3.14 1.76
C VAL A 154 5.39 -3.64 3.08
N ARG A 155 6.71 -3.84 3.19
CA ARG A 155 7.33 -4.14 4.48
C ARG A 155 7.42 -2.86 5.30
N VAL A 156 6.88 -2.89 6.51
CA VAL A 156 6.71 -1.74 7.41
C VAL A 156 7.69 -1.88 8.57
N PRO A 157 8.66 -0.96 8.73
CA PRO A 157 9.50 -0.95 9.92
C PRO A 157 8.68 -0.64 11.16
N GLN A 158 9.04 -1.28 12.28
CA GLN A 158 8.41 -1.20 13.59
C GLN A 158 9.39 -0.60 14.59
N TYR A 159 9.48 0.72 14.61
CA TYR A 159 10.35 1.42 15.54
C TYR A 159 9.74 1.46 16.94
N GLN A 160 10.59 1.28 17.95
CA GLN A 160 10.25 1.70 19.31
C GLN A 160 10.14 3.22 19.37
N ARG A 161 11.12 3.93 18.80
CA ARG A 161 11.15 5.39 18.63
C ARG A 161 11.70 5.76 17.26
N LEU A 162 11.18 6.82 16.65
CA LEU A 162 11.63 7.31 15.35
C LEU A 162 12.05 8.78 15.46
N GLU A 163 13.28 9.09 15.06
CA GLU A 163 13.77 10.44 14.88
C GLU A 163 14.07 10.68 13.39
N VAL A 164 13.37 11.63 12.76
CA VAL A 164 13.76 12.19 11.46
C VAL A 164 14.39 13.55 11.75
N THR A 165 15.71 13.63 11.61
CA THR A 165 16.45 14.86 11.94
C THR A 165 16.14 15.97 10.92
N ALA A 166 16.46 17.22 11.25
CA ALA A 166 16.27 18.35 10.33
C ALA A 166 17.03 18.22 8.98
N ALA A 167 18.09 17.39 8.93
CA ALA A 167 18.82 17.08 7.71
C ALA A 167 18.28 15.83 6.99
N GLY A 168 17.48 15.02 7.68
CA GLY A 168 16.84 13.82 7.15
C GLY A 168 15.53 14.09 6.45
N SER A 169 15.11 13.16 5.60
CA SER A 169 13.74 13.08 5.12
C SER A 169 13.39 11.66 4.70
N ILE A 170 12.11 11.30 4.79
CA ILE A 170 11.60 10.01 4.31
C ILE A 170 10.85 10.24 2.99
N THR A 171 11.07 9.35 2.03
CA THR A 171 10.33 9.34 0.76
C THR A 171 10.02 7.91 0.32
N ALA A 172 9.36 7.77 -0.82
CA ALA A 172 9.09 6.49 -1.48
C ALA A 172 9.50 6.54 -2.96
N PRO A 173 9.83 5.39 -3.57
CA PRO A 173 9.85 5.27 -5.02
C PRO A 173 8.50 5.72 -5.59
N ALA A 174 8.51 6.39 -6.75
CA ALA A 174 7.27 6.73 -7.42
C ALA A 174 6.50 5.45 -7.81
N TRP A 175 5.17 5.51 -7.69
CA TRP A 175 4.29 4.45 -8.17
C TRP A 175 4.55 4.19 -9.65
N ASN A 176 4.85 2.92 -9.97
CA ASN A 176 5.22 2.52 -11.32
C ASN A 176 4.10 1.77 -12.07
N GLY A 177 2.89 1.70 -11.49
CA GLY A 177 1.80 0.84 -11.97
C GLY A 177 1.69 -0.51 -11.26
N SER A 178 2.63 -0.86 -10.38
CA SER A 178 2.62 -2.12 -9.61
C SER A 178 3.00 -1.93 -8.15
N ARG A 179 3.97 -1.06 -7.86
CA ARG A 179 4.46 -0.77 -6.51
C ARG A 179 5.03 0.63 -6.38
N GLY A 180 5.16 1.10 -5.15
CA GLY A 180 5.67 2.44 -4.79
C GLY A 180 4.57 3.39 -4.32
N GLY A 181 4.94 4.65 -4.09
CA GLY A 181 4.03 5.73 -3.72
C GLY A 181 3.47 5.68 -2.30
N VAL A 182 3.91 4.72 -1.48
CA VAL A 182 3.44 4.53 -0.10
C VAL A 182 4.62 4.67 0.85
N VAL A 183 4.49 5.50 1.88
CA VAL A 183 5.36 5.44 3.07
C VAL A 183 4.52 4.92 4.22
N ALA A 184 5.00 3.91 4.91
CA ALA A 184 4.37 3.36 6.09
C ALA A 184 5.43 3.06 7.16
N VAL A 185 5.22 3.54 8.38
CA VAL A 185 6.06 3.22 9.53
C VAL A 185 5.15 2.93 10.71
N TYR A 186 5.51 1.97 11.53
CA TYR A 186 4.89 1.77 12.82
C TYR A 186 5.87 2.28 13.89
N VAL A 187 5.37 3.11 14.83
CA VAL A 187 6.17 3.63 15.94
C VAL A 187 5.41 3.40 17.24
N HIS A 188 6.05 2.72 18.21
CA HIS A 188 5.40 2.34 19.47
C HIS A 188 5.35 3.49 20.50
N ASP A 189 6.49 4.13 20.79
CA ASP A 189 6.61 5.14 21.85
C ASP A 189 6.46 6.57 21.30
N ASP A 190 7.48 7.10 20.62
CA ASP A 190 7.48 8.48 20.10
C ASP A 190 8.13 8.61 18.71
N ALA A 191 7.55 9.51 17.91
CA ALA A 191 8.07 9.90 16.60
C ALA A 191 8.35 11.41 16.60
N GLN A 192 9.63 11.78 16.49
CA GLN A 192 10.09 13.15 16.31
C GLN A 192 10.41 13.40 14.83
N LEU A 193 9.73 14.36 14.22
CA LEU A 193 9.85 14.69 12.79
C LEU A 193 10.33 16.13 12.60
N ASP A 194 11.63 16.36 12.70
CA ASP A 194 12.25 17.65 12.39
C ASP A 194 12.51 17.82 10.88
N GLY A 195 12.65 16.69 10.17
CA GLY A 195 12.70 16.61 8.71
C GLY A 195 11.38 16.07 8.10
N PRO A 196 11.11 16.33 6.82
CA PRO A 196 9.83 15.98 6.22
C PRO A 196 9.70 14.49 5.88
N ILE A 197 8.45 14.01 5.85
CA ILE A 197 8.05 12.86 5.04
C ILE A 197 7.45 13.44 3.76
N ASP A 198 8.14 13.28 2.63
CA ASP A 198 7.74 13.88 1.35
C ASP A 198 7.55 12.82 0.26
N VAL A 199 6.30 12.67 -0.16
CA VAL A 199 5.85 11.78 -1.25
C VAL A 199 5.22 12.56 -2.41
N THR A 200 5.54 13.85 -2.53
CA THR A 200 5.05 14.70 -3.61
C THR A 200 5.43 14.11 -4.97
N GLY A 201 4.43 13.92 -5.83
CA GLY A 201 4.62 13.33 -7.17
C GLY A 201 5.01 11.84 -7.17
N ARG A 202 4.88 11.14 -6.03
CA ARG A 202 5.18 9.70 -5.93
C ARG A 202 3.95 8.81 -6.05
N GLY A 203 2.74 9.39 -6.05
CA GLY A 203 1.47 8.69 -6.25
C GLY A 203 1.21 8.30 -7.71
N PHE A 204 -0.05 8.07 -8.06
CA PHE A 204 -0.46 7.67 -9.41
C PHE A 204 0.15 8.54 -10.51
N ARG A 205 0.44 7.89 -11.65
CA ARG A 205 1.10 8.53 -12.78
C ARG A 205 0.17 9.55 -13.45
N GLY A 206 0.74 10.67 -13.90
CA GLY A 206 0.02 11.62 -14.74
C GLY A 206 -0.33 11.03 -16.11
N GLY A 207 -1.25 11.69 -16.81
CA GLY A 207 -1.59 11.34 -18.18
C GLY A 207 -0.41 11.54 -19.13
N ALA A 208 -0.31 10.68 -20.15
CA ALA A 208 0.71 10.83 -21.18
C ALA A 208 0.47 12.10 -22.01
N THR A 209 1.53 12.87 -22.24
CA THR A 209 1.50 14.02 -23.13
C THR A 209 1.20 13.56 -24.55
N ASP A 210 0.21 14.16 -25.18
CA ASP A 210 -0.11 13.93 -26.59
C ASP A 210 0.03 15.24 -27.37
N ASN A 211 0.75 15.19 -28.49
CA ASN A 211 0.94 16.34 -29.39
C ASN A 211 0.29 16.09 -30.78
N ALA A 212 -0.48 15.02 -30.91
CA ALA A 212 -1.30 14.73 -32.10
C ALA A 212 -2.67 15.43 -32.05
N ALA A 213 -3.02 16.02 -30.91
CA ALA A 213 -4.25 16.76 -30.71
C ALA A 213 -4.38 17.88 -31.76
N SER A 214 -5.27 17.70 -32.73
CA SER A 214 -5.43 18.56 -33.90
C SER A 214 -6.89 18.94 -34.16
N THR A 215 -7.81 18.29 -33.45
CA THR A 215 -9.23 18.61 -33.51
C THR A 215 -9.52 19.89 -32.72
N ASN A 216 -10.30 20.79 -33.31
CA ASN A 216 -10.86 21.95 -32.60
C ASN A 216 -12.22 21.60 -31.98
N ASN A 217 -12.55 22.22 -30.83
CA ASN A 217 -13.87 22.09 -30.19
C ASN A 217 -14.27 20.64 -29.83
N ALA A 218 -13.30 19.80 -29.45
CA ALA A 218 -13.59 18.50 -28.87
C ALA A 218 -14.37 18.68 -27.55
N THR A 219 -15.49 17.98 -27.38
CA THR A 219 -16.35 18.08 -26.19
C THR A 219 -16.54 16.75 -25.47
N ALA A 220 -15.99 15.67 -26.02
CA ALA A 220 -16.15 14.33 -25.51
C ALA A 220 -15.54 14.19 -24.11
N TYR A 221 -16.24 13.48 -23.23
CA TYR A 221 -15.72 13.10 -21.92
C TYR A 221 -14.76 11.92 -22.01
N ARG A 222 -14.98 11.03 -23.00
CA ARG A 222 -14.05 9.97 -23.39
C ARG A 222 -14.00 9.81 -24.90
N THR A 223 -12.84 9.44 -25.43
CA THR A 223 -12.65 9.10 -26.84
C THR A 223 -11.42 8.23 -27.01
N ALA A 224 -11.43 7.39 -28.05
CA ALA A 224 -10.28 6.58 -28.45
C ALA A 224 -9.33 7.34 -29.39
N ALA A 225 -9.73 8.53 -29.87
CA ALA A 225 -8.94 9.35 -30.76
C ALA A 225 -7.90 10.18 -29.98
N ASP A 226 -6.63 9.99 -30.31
CA ASP A 226 -5.48 10.78 -29.82
C ASP A 226 -5.51 12.23 -30.33
N THR A 227 -6.25 12.50 -31.40
CA THR A 227 -6.44 13.84 -31.95
C THR A 227 -7.30 14.78 -31.11
N ASP A 228 -7.96 14.28 -30.06
CA ASP A 228 -8.99 15.01 -29.31
C ASP A 228 -8.54 15.54 -27.93
N GLY A 229 -7.32 15.22 -27.49
CA GLY A 229 -6.74 15.72 -26.24
C GLY A 229 -5.59 14.85 -25.75
N ALA A 230 -4.97 15.22 -24.62
CA ALA A 230 -3.95 14.38 -23.98
C ALA A 230 -4.58 13.13 -23.35
N ALA A 231 -3.75 12.17 -22.94
CA ALA A 231 -4.25 10.98 -22.26
C ALA A 231 -4.67 11.32 -20.82
N LYS A 232 -5.66 10.58 -20.31
CA LYS A 232 -6.10 10.62 -18.91
C LYS A 232 -5.00 10.08 -17.99
N GLY A 233 -4.93 10.59 -16.76
CA GLY A 233 -3.99 10.09 -15.75
C GLY A 233 -4.48 8.82 -15.06
N GLU A 234 -3.56 8.19 -14.35
CA GLU A 234 -3.82 6.97 -13.59
C GLU A 234 -4.63 7.26 -12.33
N GLY A 235 -5.60 6.40 -12.03
CA GLY A 235 -6.39 6.51 -10.82
C GLY A 235 -6.83 5.14 -10.31
N ILE A 236 -7.73 5.13 -9.34
CA ILE A 236 -8.28 3.90 -8.75
C ILE A 236 -9.06 3.04 -9.77
N ALA A 237 -9.43 3.60 -10.91
CA ALA A 237 -10.12 2.93 -12.01
C ALA A 237 -9.17 2.37 -13.09
N GLY A 238 -7.85 2.45 -12.89
CA GLY A 238 -6.83 1.92 -13.80
C GLY A 238 -5.99 3.00 -14.46
N PHE A 239 -5.37 2.64 -15.60
CA PHE A 239 -4.58 3.53 -16.44
C PHE A 239 -4.59 3.08 -17.91
N ALA A 240 -4.38 4.02 -18.83
CA ALA A 240 -4.10 3.74 -20.25
C ALA A 240 -5.02 2.66 -20.87
N THR A 241 -4.52 1.43 -21.02
CA THR A 241 -5.24 0.28 -21.60
C THR A 241 -6.54 -0.05 -20.89
N ASP A 242 -6.62 0.19 -19.57
CA ASP A 242 -7.85 -0.01 -18.81
C ASP A 242 -8.95 0.94 -19.31
N TYR A 243 -8.57 2.19 -19.63
CA TYR A 243 -9.51 3.18 -20.15
C TYR A 243 -9.92 2.91 -21.60
N ASP A 244 -9.09 2.25 -22.40
CA ASP A 244 -9.48 1.83 -23.75
C ASP A 244 -10.58 0.78 -23.71
N GLY A 245 -10.49 -0.16 -22.77
CA GLY A 245 -11.57 -1.09 -22.46
C GLY A 245 -12.85 -0.39 -22.01
N LEU A 246 -12.72 0.83 -21.45
CA LEU A 246 -13.81 1.72 -21.08
C LEU A 246 -14.11 2.77 -22.15
N GLY A 247 -13.83 2.49 -23.42
CA GLY A 247 -14.23 3.33 -24.56
C GLY A 247 -13.37 4.55 -24.82
N GLY A 248 -12.19 4.66 -24.20
CA GLY A 248 -11.13 5.56 -24.63
C GLY A 248 -10.38 6.27 -23.51
N ARG A 249 -9.06 6.38 -23.67
CA ARG A 249 -8.14 7.04 -22.74
C ARG A 249 -7.97 8.54 -22.92
N TYR A 250 -8.69 9.18 -23.85
CA TYR A 250 -8.56 10.62 -24.15
C TYR A 250 -9.84 11.41 -23.79
N GLY A 251 -9.76 12.75 -23.83
CA GLY A 251 -10.87 13.67 -23.56
C GLY A 251 -10.99 14.10 -22.09
N ARG A 252 -11.81 15.13 -21.85
CA ARG A 252 -11.85 15.88 -20.57
C ARG A 252 -12.33 15.12 -19.34
N GLY A 253 -13.07 14.04 -19.48
CA GLY A 253 -13.68 13.35 -18.34
C GLY A 253 -12.60 12.72 -17.45
N ALA A 254 -12.60 13.01 -16.15
CA ALA A 254 -11.67 12.39 -15.22
C ALA A 254 -12.16 10.97 -14.86
N PRO A 255 -11.35 9.92 -15.03
CA PRO A 255 -11.70 8.57 -14.57
C PRO A 255 -11.46 8.45 -13.06
N ALA A 256 -12.53 8.56 -12.26
CA ALA A 256 -12.41 8.70 -10.81
C ALA A 256 -11.41 9.81 -10.43
N ASN A 257 -10.37 9.48 -9.68
CA ASN A 257 -9.32 10.42 -9.26
C ASN A 257 -8.14 10.53 -10.25
N GLY A 258 -8.20 9.89 -11.43
CA GLY A 258 -7.09 9.84 -12.39
C GLY A 258 -6.90 11.11 -13.23
N GLY A 259 -7.84 12.06 -13.18
CA GLY A 259 -7.75 13.30 -13.95
C GLY A 259 -7.98 13.12 -15.45
N GLY A 260 -8.64 14.11 -16.06
CA GLY A 260 -9.02 14.07 -17.48
C GLY A 260 -7.87 14.44 -18.42
N GLY A 261 -7.99 14.08 -19.70
CA GLY A 261 -6.99 14.39 -20.71
C GLY A 261 -7.02 15.82 -21.27
N GLY A 262 -7.98 16.64 -20.83
CA GLY A 262 -8.30 17.92 -21.49
C GLY A 262 -9.04 17.71 -22.83
N ASN A 263 -9.39 18.81 -23.50
CA ASN A 263 -10.09 18.80 -24.79
C ASN A 263 -9.40 19.72 -25.82
N ALA A 264 -9.26 19.20 -27.04
CA ALA A 264 -8.72 19.83 -28.26
C ALA A 264 -7.24 20.29 -28.19
N HIS A 265 -6.71 20.72 -29.34
CA HIS A 265 -5.34 21.22 -29.48
C HIS A 265 -4.98 22.25 -28.39
N ASN A 266 -3.87 22.05 -27.69
CA ASN A 266 -3.41 22.84 -26.52
C ASN A 266 -4.31 22.80 -25.27
N GLY A 267 -5.27 21.87 -25.18
CA GLY A 267 -5.99 21.62 -23.94
C GLY A 267 -5.07 21.01 -22.89
N GLY A 268 -4.94 21.67 -21.72
CA GLY A 268 -4.16 21.13 -20.61
C GLY A 268 -4.76 19.82 -20.07
N GLY A 269 -3.94 18.79 -19.92
CA GLY A 269 -4.31 17.53 -19.27
C GLY A 269 -4.29 17.65 -17.75
N GLY A 270 -5.29 17.10 -17.09
CA GLY A 270 -5.44 17.09 -15.63
C GLY A 270 -4.67 15.94 -15.02
N GLY A 271 -3.53 16.24 -14.40
CA GLY A 271 -2.95 15.37 -13.38
C GLY A 271 -3.97 15.17 -12.25
N GLY A 272 -4.25 13.92 -11.91
CA GLY A 272 -5.21 13.55 -10.88
C GLY A 272 -4.64 13.65 -9.47
N ALA A 273 -5.28 14.45 -8.62
CA ALA A 273 -5.16 14.40 -7.16
C ALA A 273 -6.38 15.09 -6.55
N ASN A 274 -7.55 14.44 -6.62
CA ASN A 274 -8.69 14.53 -5.68
C ASN A 274 -9.89 13.81 -6.31
N GLY A 275 -10.46 12.86 -5.58
CA GLY A 275 -11.73 12.26 -5.93
C GLY A 275 -12.84 13.27 -5.65
N ASP A 276 -13.51 13.68 -6.72
CA ASP A 276 -14.63 14.62 -6.76
C ASP A 276 -14.26 16.12 -6.69
N ASP A 277 -14.58 16.81 -7.77
CA ASP A 277 -15.30 18.07 -7.69
C ASP A 277 -16.19 18.14 -8.94
N GLY A 278 -17.30 17.40 -8.89
CA GLY A 278 -18.41 17.46 -9.84
C GLY A 278 -19.12 18.82 -9.88
N ASN A 279 -18.37 19.92 -10.00
CA ASN A 279 -18.93 21.22 -10.32
C ASN A 279 -19.10 21.36 -11.84
N VAL A 280 -20.34 21.67 -12.23
CA VAL A 280 -20.75 21.94 -13.61
C VAL A 280 -19.90 23.08 -14.17
N TRP A 281 -19.08 22.76 -15.16
CA TRP A 281 -18.32 23.75 -15.92
C TRP A 281 -19.30 24.71 -16.60
N THR A 282 -19.32 25.99 -16.19
CA THR A 282 -20.22 27.02 -16.75
C THR A 282 -19.64 27.81 -17.92
N GLY A 283 -18.50 27.39 -18.48
CA GLY A 283 -17.94 27.98 -19.71
C GLY A 283 -16.45 28.25 -19.65
#